data_AF-A0A382T851-F1
#
_entry.id   AF-A0A382T851-F1
#
_cell.length_a   1.000
_cell.length_b   1.000
_cell.length_c   1.000
_cell.angle_alpha   90.00
_cell.angle_beta   90.00
_cell.angle_gamma   90.00
#
_symmetry.space_group_name_H-M   'P 1'
#
loop_
_entity.id
_entity.type
_entity.pdbx_description
1 polymer ?
#
loop_
_entity_poly.entity_id
_entity_poly.type
_entity_poly.pdbx_seq_one_letter_code
_entity_poly.pdbx_strand_id
1 'polypeptide(L)'
;TTIIDGNQSGSVVTFINGEDSTAVLTGFTIQNGLASYGGGIRPDHSDPTLDNLIIQNNTATSSGGGISFYYSRSNLINSIVRNNHADYNGGGLALAHEPVKIINTLIINNTCTNNGAGINVYNENHEIANCTIVGNSPDGLGGGIRLAQDAHVVLLNSIIHSNENGNIRLKPNSNAPKSITISYSDIQGGQESIVTNDSGTVTWGSGNIDVNPMFVDAANGDYLLSDTSPCISAGTASITIEGVTYTAPTTDITGVPDSRPSPAGTIPDMGAYENSNGVASYSGDTYYVSASSNYGNGSSTYPF
;
A
#
# COMPACT_ATOMS: atom_id res chain seq x y z
N THR A 1 16.50 -1.11 18.61
CA THR A 1 15.49 -0.17 18.12
C THR A 1 15.50 1.07 18.98
N THR A 2 15.58 2.26 18.37
CA THR A 2 15.52 3.54 19.10
C THR A 2 14.10 4.09 19.02
N ILE A 3 13.54 4.49 20.15
CA ILE A 3 12.15 4.96 20.26
C ILE A 3 12.14 6.47 20.50
N ILE A 4 11.30 7.19 19.73
CA ILE A 4 10.90 8.56 20.02
C ILE A 4 9.43 8.48 20.47
N ASP A 5 9.17 8.88 21.71
CA ASP A 5 7.86 8.75 22.36
C ASP A 5 7.26 10.14 22.60
N GLY A 6 6.06 10.38 22.07
CA GLY A 6 5.35 11.66 22.21
C GLY A 6 4.66 11.86 23.55
N ASN A 7 4.62 10.83 24.41
CA ASN A 7 3.99 10.84 25.73
C ASN A 7 2.56 11.45 25.72
N GLN A 8 1.78 11.09 24.70
CA GLN A 8 0.42 11.53 24.44
C GLN A 8 0.28 13.06 24.31
N SER A 9 1.30 13.74 23.77
CA SER A 9 1.30 15.19 23.64
C SER A 9 1.95 15.65 22.34
N GLY A 10 1.11 16.15 21.42
CA GLY A 10 1.55 16.67 20.13
C GLY A 10 1.97 15.57 19.15
N SER A 11 2.38 16.00 17.96
CA SER A 11 3.01 15.13 16.98
C SER A 11 4.39 14.73 17.50
N VAL A 12 4.75 13.45 17.42
CA VAL A 12 6.06 12.98 17.91
C VAL A 12 7.21 13.64 17.13
N VAL A 13 7.04 13.77 15.81
CA VAL A 13 7.99 14.46 14.92
C VAL A 13 7.24 15.40 13.99
N THR A 14 7.78 16.60 13.80
CA THR A 14 7.20 17.65 12.94
C THR A 14 8.23 18.16 11.95
N PHE A 15 7.83 18.32 10.68
CA PHE A 15 8.57 19.04 9.63
C PHE A 15 7.66 20.16 9.14
N ILE A 16 7.93 21.39 9.57
CA ILE A 16 7.00 22.53 9.43
C ILE A 16 7.71 23.82 9.05
N ASN A 17 8.97 23.76 8.63
CA ASN A 17 9.79 24.93 8.33
C ASN A 17 10.30 24.94 6.89
N GLY A 18 9.71 24.11 6.00
CA GLY A 18 10.15 23.99 4.62
C GLY A 18 11.38 23.07 4.48
N GLU A 19 11.50 22.07 5.35
CA GLU A 19 12.51 21.02 5.20
C GLU A 19 12.32 20.33 3.83
N ASP A 20 13.40 20.09 3.09
CA ASP A 20 13.35 19.38 1.81
C ASP A 20 13.74 17.90 1.98
N SER A 21 13.88 17.18 0.86
CA SER A 21 14.19 15.75 0.85
C SER A 21 15.56 15.40 1.45
N THR A 22 16.42 16.38 1.71
CA THR A 22 17.70 16.18 2.42
C THR A 22 17.51 16.04 3.94
N ALA A 23 16.35 16.45 4.48
CA ALA A 23 15.95 16.10 5.83
C ALA A 23 15.46 14.64 5.86
N VAL A 24 16.26 13.76 6.47
CA VAL A 24 15.97 12.32 6.53
C VAL A 24 15.66 11.90 7.96
N LEU A 25 14.52 11.23 8.14
CA LEU A 25 14.18 10.52 9.38
C LEU A 25 14.24 9.01 9.11
N THR A 26 15.16 8.31 9.79
CA THR A 26 15.37 6.88 9.54
C THR A 26 15.71 6.05 10.77
N GLY A 27 15.23 4.81 10.81
CA GLY A 27 15.60 3.78 11.80
C GLY A 27 14.94 3.91 13.17
N PHE A 28 13.90 4.75 13.30
CA PHE A 28 13.23 5.03 14.56
C PHE A 28 11.85 4.36 14.68
N THR A 29 11.48 4.03 15.91
CA THR A 29 10.08 3.80 16.29
C THR A 29 9.48 5.11 16.77
N ILE A 30 8.37 5.52 16.16
CA ILE A 30 7.64 6.76 16.45
C ILE A 30 6.31 6.38 17.09
N GLN A 31 6.10 6.72 18.37
CA GLN A 31 4.94 6.25 19.10
C GLN A 31 4.34 7.22 20.11
N ASN A 32 3.09 6.92 20.50
CA ASN A 32 2.34 7.60 21.56
C ASN A 32 2.22 9.11 21.36
N GLY A 33 2.17 9.60 20.12
CA GLY A 33 1.80 10.99 19.86
C GLY A 33 0.29 11.21 19.94
N LEU A 34 -0.11 12.44 20.26
CA LEU A 34 -1.51 12.88 20.30
C LEU A 34 -1.62 14.31 19.78
N ALA A 35 -2.04 14.47 18.53
CA ALA A 35 -2.17 15.76 17.87
C ALA A 35 -3.51 15.88 17.13
N SER A 36 -3.82 17.05 16.56
CA SER A 36 -4.94 17.16 15.62
C SER A 36 -4.63 16.48 14.29
N TYR A 37 -3.40 16.62 13.79
CA TYR A 37 -2.96 16.04 12.53
C TYR A 37 -1.60 15.39 12.72
N GLY A 38 -1.41 14.19 12.17
CA GLY A 38 -0.12 13.51 12.21
C GLY A 38 0.29 13.20 13.63
N GLY A 39 -0.44 12.31 14.31
CA GLY A 39 -0.13 11.92 15.69
C GLY A 39 1.33 11.48 15.85
N GLY A 40 1.81 10.62 14.95
CA GLY A 40 3.21 10.24 14.87
C GLY A 40 4.06 11.32 14.20
N ILE A 41 3.83 11.55 12.90
CA ILE A 41 4.64 12.45 12.08
C ILE A 41 3.75 13.44 11.36
N ARG A 42 4.16 14.71 11.33
CA ARG A 42 3.48 15.76 10.58
C ARG A 42 4.46 16.54 9.70
N PRO A 43 4.58 16.17 8.41
CA PRO A 43 5.10 17.04 7.37
C PRO A 43 4.04 18.04 6.90
N ASP A 44 4.33 19.33 7.03
CA ASP A 44 3.47 20.45 6.68
C ASP A 44 4.27 21.47 5.87
N HIS A 45 3.90 21.68 4.59
CA HIS A 45 4.66 22.53 3.66
C HIS A 45 6.16 22.17 3.61
N SER A 46 6.47 20.88 3.74
CA SER A 46 7.83 20.34 3.87
C SER A 46 7.88 18.95 3.24
N ASP A 47 9.03 18.58 2.67
CA ASP A 47 9.23 17.39 1.84
C ASP A 47 10.32 16.42 2.38
N PRO A 48 10.37 16.09 3.69
CA PRO A 48 11.36 15.15 4.22
C PRO A 48 11.29 13.75 3.60
N THR A 49 12.41 13.03 3.68
CA THR A 49 12.43 11.59 3.39
C THR A 49 12.19 10.80 4.67
N LEU A 50 11.15 9.96 4.67
CA LEU A 50 10.80 9.07 5.79
C LEU A 50 11.09 7.63 5.39
N ASP A 51 12.09 7.01 6.01
CA ASP A 51 12.60 5.70 5.58
C ASP A 51 12.89 4.78 6.76
N ASN A 52 12.54 3.50 6.67
CA ASN A 52 12.84 2.50 7.71
C ASN A 52 12.32 2.92 9.10
N LEU A 53 11.02 3.26 9.16
CA LEU A 53 10.34 3.69 10.39
C LEU A 53 9.31 2.68 10.86
N ILE A 54 9.12 2.62 12.18
CA ILE A 54 7.96 1.96 12.79
C ILE A 54 7.09 3.04 13.40
N ILE A 55 6.00 3.42 12.73
CA ILE A 55 5.02 4.40 13.21
C ILE A 55 3.86 3.65 13.86
N GLN A 56 3.75 3.72 15.19
CA GLN A 56 2.79 2.91 15.93
C GLN A 56 2.13 3.59 17.13
N ASN A 57 0.90 3.19 17.45
CA ASN A 57 0.18 3.63 18.65
C ASN A 57 0.10 5.16 18.77
N ASN A 58 -0.01 5.86 17.64
CA ASN A 58 -0.21 7.30 17.62
C ASN A 58 -1.69 7.63 17.38
N THR A 59 -2.12 8.76 17.91
CA THR A 59 -3.50 9.22 17.82
C THR A 59 -3.59 10.61 17.21
N ALA A 60 -4.51 10.79 16.26
CA ALA A 60 -4.89 12.09 15.74
C ALA A 60 -6.36 12.39 16.03
N THR A 61 -6.66 13.55 16.63
CA THR A 61 -8.07 13.97 16.85
C THR A 61 -8.75 14.48 15.58
N SER A 62 -8.01 14.61 14.48
CA SER A 62 -8.56 14.80 13.14
C SER A 62 -8.08 13.70 12.20
N SER A 63 -6.93 13.86 11.54
CA SER A 63 -6.53 12.94 10.46
C SER A 63 -5.06 12.56 10.51
N GLY A 64 -4.74 11.36 10.01
CA GLY A 64 -3.38 10.86 9.98
C GLY A 64 -2.90 10.50 11.38
N GLY A 65 -3.48 9.45 11.99
CA GLY A 65 -3.05 8.98 13.31
C GLY A 65 -1.56 8.69 13.34
N GLY A 66 -1.08 7.92 12.35
CA GLY A 66 0.34 7.70 12.11
C GLY A 66 1.00 8.93 11.50
N ILE A 67 0.61 9.28 10.26
CA ILE A 67 1.19 10.40 9.52
C ILE A 67 0.11 11.21 8.81
N SER A 68 0.23 12.53 8.88
CA SER A 68 -0.55 13.45 8.05
C SER A 68 0.39 14.25 7.16
N PHE A 69 0.42 13.91 5.87
CA PHE A 69 1.12 14.70 4.85
C PHE A 69 0.22 15.84 4.41
N TYR A 70 0.61 17.08 4.72
CA TYR A 70 -0.17 18.28 4.39
C TYR A 70 0.69 19.23 3.56
N TYR A 71 0.31 19.46 2.30
CA TYR A 71 1.14 20.23 1.36
C TYR A 71 2.59 19.73 1.33
N SER A 72 2.76 18.41 1.23
CA SER A 72 4.04 17.73 1.37
C SER A 72 4.18 16.68 0.28
N ARG A 73 5.30 16.72 -0.44
CA ARG A 73 5.73 15.72 -1.45
C ARG A 73 6.66 14.65 -0.87
N SER A 74 6.70 14.53 0.46
CA SER A 74 7.48 13.54 1.19
C SER A 74 7.24 12.11 0.68
N ASN A 75 8.26 11.27 0.78
CA ASN A 75 8.15 9.83 0.51
C ASN A 75 8.16 9.05 1.83
N LEU A 76 7.31 8.02 1.93
CA LEU A 76 7.37 7.00 2.99
C LEU A 76 7.86 5.69 2.38
N ILE A 77 8.99 5.18 2.86
CA ILE A 77 9.68 4.05 2.26
C ILE A 77 10.06 3.05 3.36
N ASN A 78 10.01 1.75 3.04
CA ASN A 78 10.52 0.65 3.89
C ASN A 78 9.99 0.69 5.33
N SER A 79 8.73 1.06 5.52
CA SER A 79 8.20 1.41 6.85
C SER A 79 7.04 0.54 7.28
N ILE A 80 6.76 0.55 8.58
CA ILE A 80 5.60 -0.12 9.18
C ILE A 80 4.73 0.95 9.84
N VAL A 81 3.48 1.05 9.40
CA VAL A 81 2.45 1.94 9.95
C VAL A 81 1.37 1.08 10.58
N ARG A 82 1.34 1.01 11.91
CA ARG A 82 0.45 0.07 12.61
C ARG A 82 -0.22 0.58 13.86
N ASN A 83 -1.43 0.10 14.14
CA ASN A 83 -2.13 0.39 15.40
C ASN A 83 -2.26 1.90 15.67
N ASN A 84 -2.31 2.73 14.63
CA ASN A 84 -2.56 4.16 14.80
C ASN A 84 -4.06 4.44 14.70
N HIS A 85 -4.51 5.49 15.36
CA HIS A 85 -5.91 5.87 15.45
C HIS A 85 -6.14 7.31 14.98
N ALA A 86 -7.23 7.56 14.27
CA ALA A 86 -7.71 8.91 14.00
C ALA A 86 -9.20 9.05 14.31
N ASP A 87 -9.59 10.11 15.03
CA ASP A 87 -11.01 10.37 15.35
C ASP A 87 -11.81 10.74 14.08
N TYR A 88 -11.15 11.10 12.97
CA TYR A 88 -11.79 11.38 11.69
C TYR A 88 -11.34 10.41 10.58
N ASN A 89 -10.35 10.74 9.74
CA ASN A 89 -9.96 9.89 8.62
C ASN A 89 -8.46 9.59 8.62
N GLY A 90 -8.04 8.50 7.98
CA GLY A 90 -6.62 8.18 7.85
C GLY A 90 -6.03 7.76 9.19
N GLY A 91 -6.50 6.65 9.77
CA GLY A 91 -5.94 6.11 11.01
C GLY A 91 -4.44 5.91 10.91
N GLY A 92 -3.99 5.27 9.84
CA GLY A 92 -2.58 5.16 9.48
C GLY A 92 -2.09 6.45 8.83
N LEU A 93 -2.55 6.71 7.60
CA LEU A 93 -2.03 7.77 6.74
C LEU A 93 -3.14 8.69 6.22
N ALA A 94 -2.89 9.99 6.26
CA ALA A 94 -3.65 10.99 5.51
C ALA A 94 -2.73 11.66 4.48
N LEU A 95 -3.10 11.60 3.20
CA LEU A 95 -2.36 12.22 2.09
C LEU A 95 -3.17 13.40 1.55
N ALA A 96 -2.61 14.62 1.55
CA ALA A 96 -3.35 15.79 1.15
C ALA A 96 -2.52 16.86 0.42
N HIS A 97 -3.09 17.36 -0.67
CA HIS A 97 -2.70 18.58 -1.40
C HIS A 97 -1.40 18.55 -2.21
N GLU A 98 -0.57 17.51 -2.08
CA GLU A 98 0.63 17.31 -2.89
C GLU A 98 0.85 15.81 -3.17
N PRO A 99 1.48 15.44 -4.30
CA PRO A 99 1.81 14.04 -4.63
C PRO A 99 2.69 13.39 -3.57
N VAL A 100 2.29 12.22 -3.07
CA VAL A 100 3.05 11.43 -2.07
C VAL A 100 3.30 10.04 -2.63
N LYS A 101 4.50 9.50 -2.36
CA LYS A 101 4.85 8.11 -2.67
C LYS A 101 4.93 7.27 -1.41
N ILE A 102 4.22 6.15 -1.40
CA ILE A 102 4.29 5.13 -0.35
C ILE A 102 4.82 3.85 -0.98
N ILE A 103 6.00 3.41 -0.53
CA ILE A 103 6.75 2.33 -1.17
C ILE A 103 7.22 1.32 -0.10
N ASN A 104 7.16 0.02 -0.40
CA ASN A 104 7.69 -1.03 0.49
C ASN A 104 7.16 -0.93 1.93
N THR A 105 5.88 -0.61 2.10
CA THR A 105 5.33 -0.26 3.42
C THR A 105 4.24 -1.23 3.84
N LEU A 106 4.29 -1.66 5.11
CA LEU A 106 3.18 -2.34 5.77
C LEU A 106 2.24 -1.32 6.41
N ILE A 107 0.95 -1.38 6.10
CA ILE A 107 -0.07 -0.50 6.67
C ILE A 107 -1.15 -1.38 7.28
N ILE A 108 -1.05 -1.60 8.58
CA ILE A 108 -1.75 -2.69 9.24
C ILE A 108 -2.49 -2.28 10.52
N ASN A 109 -3.68 -2.81 10.73
CA ASN A 109 -4.43 -2.65 12.00
C ASN A 109 -4.59 -1.19 12.46
N ASN A 110 -4.62 -0.23 11.53
CA ASN A 110 -4.96 1.14 11.87
C ASN A 110 -6.47 1.30 11.94
N THR A 111 -6.93 2.25 12.74
CA THR A 111 -8.37 2.46 13.01
C THR A 111 -8.76 3.92 12.87
N CYS A 112 -10.02 4.18 12.56
CA CYS A 112 -10.56 5.54 12.66
C CYS A 112 -12.08 5.54 12.91
N THR A 113 -12.60 6.60 13.50
CA THR A 113 -14.05 6.70 13.79
C THR A 113 -14.88 7.09 12.56
N ASN A 114 -14.26 7.64 11.50
CA ASN A 114 -14.99 7.95 10.26
C ASN A 114 -14.60 6.99 9.14
N ASN A 115 -13.62 7.32 8.29
CA ASN A 115 -13.36 6.49 7.11
C ASN A 115 -11.88 6.47 6.73
N GLY A 116 -11.46 5.48 5.93
CA GLY A 116 -10.09 5.42 5.43
C GLY A 116 -9.11 5.03 6.52
N ALA A 117 -9.32 3.92 7.22
CA ALA A 117 -8.53 3.58 8.41
C ALA A 117 -7.05 3.35 8.08
N GLY A 118 -6.72 2.67 6.98
CA GLY A 118 -5.35 2.50 6.50
C GLY A 118 -4.84 3.80 5.89
N ILE A 119 -5.38 4.16 4.72
CA ILE A 119 -4.99 5.35 3.96
C ILE A 119 -6.23 6.14 3.56
N ASN A 120 -6.21 7.44 3.80
CA ASN A 120 -7.22 8.35 3.29
C ASN A 120 -6.56 9.44 2.43
N VAL A 121 -7.02 9.55 1.18
CA VAL A 121 -6.38 10.32 0.10
C VAL A 121 -7.24 11.50 -0.32
N TYR A 122 -6.59 12.66 -0.47
CA TYR A 122 -7.20 13.93 -0.88
C TYR A 122 -6.38 14.65 -1.94
N ASN A 123 -7.02 14.96 -3.07
CA ASN A 123 -6.44 15.76 -4.15
C ASN A 123 -5.19 15.08 -4.75
N GLU A 124 -4.71 15.56 -5.90
CA GLU A 124 -3.44 15.12 -6.50
C GLU A 124 -3.33 13.64 -6.89
N ASN A 125 -2.21 13.32 -7.52
CA ASN A 125 -1.84 11.99 -7.99
C ASN A 125 -0.82 11.36 -7.04
N HIS A 126 -1.21 10.30 -6.35
CA HIS A 126 -0.38 9.57 -5.40
C HIS A 126 0.06 8.22 -5.96
N GLU A 127 1.24 7.77 -5.54
CA GLU A 127 1.82 6.48 -5.92
C GLU A 127 1.89 5.57 -4.69
N ILE A 128 1.32 4.37 -4.82
CA ILE A 128 1.42 3.31 -3.81
C ILE A 128 1.96 2.07 -4.50
N ALA A 129 3.19 1.69 -4.18
CA ALA A 129 3.89 0.61 -4.84
C ALA A 129 4.46 -0.38 -3.83
N ASN A 130 4.35 -1.68 -4.11
CA ASN A 130 4.96 -2.73 -3.29
C ASN A 130 4.56 -2.59 -1.80
N CYS A 131 3.27 -2.38 -1.54
CA CYS A 131 2.76 -2.22 -0.17
C CYS A 131 1.84 -3.37 0.21
N THR A 132 1.75 -3.65 1.52
CA THR A 132 0.78 -4.61 2.06
C THR A 132 -0.13 -3.88 3.04
N ILE A 133 -1.41 -3.79 2.70
CA ILE A 133 -2.43 -3.02 3.43
C ILE A 133 -3.49 -3.97 3.97
N VAL A 134 -3.43 -4.29 5.27
CA VAL A 134 -4.20 -5.40 5.85
C VAL A 134 -4.78 -5.08 7.23
N GLY A 135 -6.00 -5.54 7.51
CA GLY A 135 -6.56 -5.50 8.86
C GLY A 135 -6.94 -4.09 9.35
N ASN A 136 -6.99 -3.09 8.47
CA ASN A 136 -7.38 -1.74 8.88
C ASN A 136 -8.91 -1.66 9.05
N SER A 137 -9.36 -1.04 10.14
CA SER A 137 -10.75 -1.08 10.61
C SER A 137 -11.30 0.31 10.96
N PRO A 138 -12.12 0.91 10.08
CA PRO A 138 -12.84 2.14 10.38
C PRO A 138 -14.23 1.82 10.95
N ASP A 139 -14.75 2.65 11.85
CA ASP A 139 -16.16 2.55 12.28
C ASP A 139 -17.12 2.86 11.12
N GLY A 140 -16.70 3.70 10.16
CA GLY A 140 -17.42 3.97 8.92
C GLY A 140 -16.95 3.07 7.77
N LEU A 141 -16.33 3.65 6.72
CA LEU A 141 -16.09 2.92 5.46
C LEU A 141 -14.64 3.03 4.95
N GLY A 142 -14.27 2.09 4.07
CA GLY A 142 -12.98 2.07 3.38
C GLY A 142 -11.83 1.78 4.33
N GLY A 143 -11.71 0.55 4.81
CA GLY A 143 -10.65 0.18 5.72
C GLY A 143 -9.27 0.27 5.08
N GLY A 144 -9.09 -0.20 3.85
CA GLY A 144 -7.78 -0.15 3.19
C GLY A 144 -7.43 1.25 2.69
N ILE A 145 -7.96 1.62 1.52
CA ILE A 145 -7.73 2.92 0.88
C ILE A 145 -9.07 3.61 0.63
N ARG A 146 -9.15 4.88 1.03
CA ARG A 146 -10.28 5.76 0.70
C ARG A 146 -9.85 6.97 -0.12
N LEU A 147 -10.58 7.24 -1.21
CA LEU A 147 -10.42 8.43 -2.06
C LEU A 147 -11.56 9.41 -1.78
N ALA A 148 -11.27 10.64 -1.35
CA ALA A 148 -12.31 11.54 -0.80
C ALA A 148 -12.61 12.84 -1.58
N GLN A 149 -11.66 13.38 -2.35
CA GLN A 149 -11.81 14.64 -3.10
C GLN A 149 -11.28 14.48 -4.52
N ASP A 150 -10.42 15.36 -5.04
CA ASP A 150 -9.81 15.23 -6.37
C ASP A 150 -8.67 14.19 -6.38
N ALA A 151 -8.91 13.04 -5.74
CA ALA A 151 -7.89 12.08 -5.37
C ALA A 151 -7.66 11.08 -6.50
N HIS A 152 -6.38 10.91 -6.86
CA HIS A 152 -5.93 9.97 -7.86
C HIS A 152 -4.84 9.06 -7.28
N VAL A 153 -4.95 7.75 -7.52
CA VAL A 153 -3.99 6.77 -7.01
C VAL A 153 -3.53 5.85 -8.14
N VAL A 154 -2.23 5.67 -8.27
CA VAL A 154 -1.64 4.53 -9.00
C VAL A 154 -1.20 3.50 -7.96
N LEU A 155 -1.80 2.32 -8.03
CA LEU A 155 -1.53 1.18 -7.16
C LEU A 155 -0.82 0.09 -7.97
N LEU A 156 0.38 -0.27 -7.54
CA LEU A 156 1.25 -1.21 -8.26
C LEU A 156 1.82 -2.26 -7.31
N ASN A 157 1.94 -3.52 -7.76
CA ASN A 157 2.67 -4.58 -7.04
C ASN A 157 2.25 -4.72 -5.57
N SER A 158 0.99 -4.46 -5.23
CA SER A 158 0.57 -4.32 -3.82
C SER A 158 -0.45 -5.38 -3.43
N ILE A 159 -0.54 -5.65 -2.14
CA ILE A 159 -1.54 -6.55 -1.55
C ILE A 159 -2.50 -5.72 -0.69
N ILE A 160 -3.79 -5.80 -0.97
CA ILE A 160 -4.85 -5.17 -0.15
C ILE A 160 -5.88 -6.24 0.21
N HIS A 161 -5.89 -6.63 1.49
CA HIS A 161 -6.65 -7.79 1.94
C HIS A 161 -7.15 -7.62 3.38
N SER A 162 -8.26 -8.26 3.73
CA SER A 162 -8.80 -8.31 5.10
C SER A 162 -8.96 -6.93 5.76
N ASN A 163 -9.29 -5.88 5.01
CA ASN A 163 -9.66 -4.60 5.60
C ASN A 163 -11.17 -4.55 5.83
N GLU A 164 -11.60 -3.99 6.95
CA GLU A 164 -13.02 -3.91 7.28
C GLU A 164 -13.71 -2.78 6.51
N ASN A 165 -15.01 -2.95 6.25
CA ASN A 165 -15.83 -1.96 5.57
C ASN A 165 -15.31 -1.50 4.19
N GLY A 166 -14.51 -2.36 3.52
CA GLY A 166 -14.08 -2.25 2.13
C GLY A 166 -12.57 -2.04 1.96
N ASN A 167 -11.95 -2.80 1.04
CA ASN A 167 -10.53 -2.65 0.71
C ASN A 167 -10.22 -1.33 0.02
N ILE A 168 -11.01 -0.94 -0.97
CA ILE A 168 -10.88 0.33 -1.66
C ILE A 168 -12.27 0.97 -1.79
N ARG A 169 -12.38 2.26 -1.44
CA ARG A 169 -13.63 3.00 -1.55
C ARG A 169 -13.46 4.42 -2.04
N LEU A 170 -14.28 4.82 -2.99
CA LEU A 170 -14.40 6.20 -3.44
C LEU A 170 -15.57 6.86 -2.68
N LYS A 171 -15.30 8.01 -2.05
CA LYS A 171 -16.31 8.76 -1.29
C LYS A 171 -17.41 9.27 -2.23
N PRO A 172 -18.70 9.02 -1.93
CA PRO A 172 -19.79 9.51 -2.75
C PRO A 172 -19.87 11.05 -2.74
N ASN A 173 -20.55 11.61 -3.75
CA ASN A 173 -21.08 12.98 -3.77
C ASN A 173 -20.04 14.10 -3.56
N SER A 174 -18.86 13.98 -4.17
CA SER A 174 -18.02 15.16 -4.43
C SER A 174 -18.12 15.53 -5.91
N ASN A 175 -18.24 16.83 -6.19
CA ASN A 175 -18.10 17.35 -7.56
C ASN A 175 -16.67 17.18 -8.12
N ALA A 176 -15.72 16.79 -7.27
CA ALA A 176 -14.34 16.50 -7.64
C ALA A 176 -14.19 15.07 -8.22
N PRO A 177 -13.54 14.91 -9.38
CA PRO A 177 -13.29 13.60 -9.96
C PRO A 177 -12.35 12.78 -9.07
N LYS A 178 -12.46 11.45 -9.14
CA LYS A 178 -11.58 10.53 -8.42
C LYS A 178 -11.17 9.42 -9.36
N SER A 179 -9.93 8.95 -9.28
CA SER A 179 -9.57 7.74 -9.99
C SER A 179 -8.59 6.87 -9.23
N ILE A 180 -8.65 5.58 -9.49
CA ILE A 180 -7.60 4.65 -9.09
C ILE A 180 -7.25 3.77 -10.28
N THR A 181 -5.95 3.68 -10.59
CA THR A 181 -5.40 2.76 -11.59
C THR A 181 -4.64 1.68 -10.86
N ILE A 182 -5.00 0.42 -11.10
CA ILE A 182 -4.48 -0.73 -10.37
C ILE A 182 -3.81 -1.67 -11.36
N SER A 183 -2.57 -2.07 -11.12
CA SER A 183 -1.89 -3.09 -11.94
C SER A 183 -1.01 -3.98 -11.07
N TYR A 184 -0.87 -5.23 -11.48
CA TYR A 184 -0.05 -6.24 -10.80
C TYR A 184 -0.28 -6.27 -9.28
N SER A 185 -1.52 -6.17 -8.82
CA SER A 185 -1.85 -6.13 -7.38
C SER A 185 -2.87 -7.21 -7.01
N ASP A 186 -2.75 -7.74 -5.78
CA ASP A 186 -3.67 -8.70 -5.21
C ASP A 186 -4.69 -7.98 -4.32
N ILE A 187 -5.95 -7.94 -4.74
CA ILE A 187 -7.02 -7.21 -4.08
C ILE A 187 -8.12 -8.18 -3.73
N GLN A 188 -8.36 -8.37 -2.43
CA GLN A 188 -9.42 -9.26 -1.97
C GLN A 188 -10.80 -8.81 -2.47
N GLY A 189 -11.49 -9.72 -3.17
CA GLY A 189 -12.77 -9.50 -3.83
C GLY A 189 -12.65 -8.86 -5.22
N GLY A 190 -11.43 -8.67 -5.73
CA GLY A 190 -11.13 -8.18 -7.07
C GLY A 190 -11.71 -6.80 -7.38
N GLN A 191 -11.86 -6.50 -8.67
CA GLN A 191 -12.40 -5.22 -9.15
C GLN A 191 -13.81 -4.94 -8.61
N GLU A 192 -14.64 -5.98 -8.52
CA GLU A 192 -16.04 -5.88 -8.10
C GLU A 192 -16.18 -5.46 -6.62
N SER A 193 -15.14 -5.65 -5.80
CA SER A 193 -15.12 -5.18 -4.41
C SER A 193 -14.94 -3.66 -4.29
N ILE A 194 -14.53 -2.98 -5.37
CA ILE A 194 -14.22 -1.56 -5.34
C ILE A 194 -15.49 -0.74 -5.47
N VAL A 195 -15.85 -0.05 -4.39
CA VAL A 195 -17.07 0.75 -4.35
C VAL A 195 -16.81 2.15 -4.89
N THR A 196 -17.26 2.42 -6.11
CA THR A 196 -17.11 3.73 -6.80
C THR A 196 -18.16 4.76 -6.39
N ASN A 197 -19.35 4.32 -5.96
CA ASN A 197 -20.53 5.15 -5.69
C ASN A 197 -20.85 6.15 -6.81
N ASP A 198 -20.65 5.75 -8.08
CA ASP A 198 -20.80 6.60 -9.28
C ASP A 198 -20.01 7.92 -9.22
N SER A 199 -18.96 7.94 -8.40
CA SER A 199 -18.24 9.17 -8.02
C SER A 199 -16.79 9.19 -8.47
N GLY A 200 -16.35 8.20 -9.25
CA GLY A 200 -15.03 8.18 -9.87
C GLY A 200 -14.76 6.92 -10.69
N THR A 201 -13.55 6.84 -11.21
CA THR A 201 -13.16 5.85 -12.22
C THR A 201 -12.19 4.83 -11.63
N VAL A 202 -12.43 3.55 -11.92
CA VAL A 202 -11.48 2.47 -11.64
C VAL A 202 -10.91 2.00 -12.96
N THR A 203 -9.60 2.15 -13.13
CA THR A 203 -8.86 1.57 -14.26
C THR A 203 -8.21 0.29 -13.77
N TRP A 204 -8.83 -0.85 -14.12
CA TRP A 204 -8.30 -2.16 -13.81
C TRP A 204 -7.31 -2.59 -14.90
N GLY A 205 -6.03 -2.40 -14.62
CA GLY A 205 -4.92 -2.77 -15.50
C GLY A 205 -4.63 -4.27 -15.52
N SER A 206 -3.48 -4.62 -16.09
CA SER A 206 -3.04 -6.01 -16.21
C SER A 206 -2.45 -6.55 -14.90
N GLY A 207 -2.35 -7.88 -14.82
CA GLY A 207 -1.64 -8.57 -13.74
C GLY A 207 -2.34 -8.58 -12.38
N ASN A 208 -3.50 -7.96 -12.23
CA ASN A 208 -4.22 -7.98 -10.96
C ASN A 208 -4.83 -9.37 -10.69
N ILE A 209 -4.77 -9.78 -9.43
CA ILE A 209 -5.30 -11.06 -8.94
C ILE A 209 -6.21 -10.83 -7.73
N ASP A 210 -7.00 -11.86 -7.40
CA ASP A 210 -7.85 -11.91 -6.20
C ASP A 210 -7.70 -13.32 -5.61
N VAL A 211 -6.70 -13.47 -4.75
CA VAL A 211 -6.33 -14.75 -4.15
C VAL A 211 -6.02 -14.54 -2.67
N ASN A 212 -5.90 -15.63 -1.92
CA ASN A 212 -5.33 -15.54 -0.57
C ASN A 212 -3.82 -15.29 -0.71
N PRO A 213 -3.24 -14.23 -0.12
CA PRO A 213 -1.80 -13.97 -0.17
C PRO A 213 -0.95 -15.07 0.49
N MET A 214 -1.56 -15.92 1.32
CA MET A 214 -0.87 -16.97 2.08
C MET A 214 0.31 -16.42 2.90
N PHE A 215 0.04 -15.43 3.75
CA PHE A 215 1.00 -14.95 4.74
C PHE A 215 1.40 -16.07 5.72
N VAL A 216 2.64 -16.04 6.20
CA VAL A 216 3.19 -17.03 7.15
C VAL A 216 2.37 -17.06 8.45
N ASP A 217 2.15 -15.91 9.08
CA ASP A 217 1.37 -15.79 10.33
C ASP A 217 0.80 -14.38 10.53
N ALA A 218 -0.15 -14.00 9.69
CA ALA A 218 -0.78 -12.68 9.74
C ALA A 218 -1.48 -12.38 11.08
N ALA A 219 -1.92 -13.41 11.81
CA ALA A 219 -2.57 -13.24 13.11
C ALA A 219 -1.61 -12.71 14.18
N ASN A 220 -0.32 -13.00 14.05
CA ASN A 220 0.74 -12.51 14.94
C ASN A 220 1.59 -11.39 14.31
N GLY A 221 1.15 -10.86 13.16
CA GLY A 221 1.80 -9.75 12.47
C GLY A 221 2.95 -10.14 11.54
N ASP A 222 3.09 -11.43 11.22
CA ASP A 222 4.05 -11.90 10.21
C ASP A 222 3.38 -11.92 8.82
N TYR A 223 3.68 -10.88 8.04
CA TYR A 223 3.16 -10.69 6.69
C TYR A 223 4.16 -11.10 5.60
N LEU A 224 5.18 -11.91 5.93
CA LEU A 224 5.98 -12.60 4.93
C LEU A 224 5.08 -13.53 4.10
N LEU A 225 5.36 -13.66 2.81
CA LEU A 225 4.70 -14.65 1.97
C LEU A 225 5.22 -16.05 2.29
N SER A 226 4.33 -17.02 2.46
CA SER A 226 4.73 -18.43 2.52
C SER A 226 5.32 -18.90 1.18
N ASP A 227 6.09 -19.99 1.22
CA ASP A 227 6.80 -20.53 0.05
C ASP A 227 5.92 -20.92 -1.14
N THR A 228 4.62 -21.08 -0.93
CA THR A 228 3.64 -21.42 -1.98
C THR A 228 2.66 -20.30 -2.27
N SER A 229 2.96 -19.08 -1.83
CA SER A 229 2.07 -17.94 -2.05
C SER A 229 1.91 -17.66 -3.54
N PRO A 230 0.68 -17.41 -4.02
CA PRO A 230 0.43 -16.99 -5.40
C PRO A 230 0.90 -15.56 -5.70
N CYS A 231 1.29 -14.80 -4.67
CA CYS A 231 1.83 -13.45 -4.81
C CYS A 231 3.34 -13.44 -5.14
N ILE A 232 4.01 -14.59 -5.03
CA ILE A 232 5.42 -14.75 -5.42
C ILE A 232 5.53 -14.64 -6.94
N SER A 233 6.42 -13.76 -7.40
CA SER A 233 6.67 -13.48 -8.81
C SER A 233 5.43 -13.13 -9.63
N ALA A 234 4.46 -12.51 -8.98
CA ALA A 234 3.21 -12.07 -9.59
C ALA A 234 3.19 -10.57 -9.90
N GLY A 235 4.21 -9.82 -9.48
CA GLY A 235 4.36 -8.38 -9.75
C GLY A 235 4.89 -8.07 -11.15
N THR A 236 5.37 -6.84 -11.33
CA THR A 236 6.13 -6.41 -12.51
C THR A 236 7.32 -5.54 -12.13
N ALA A 237 8.42 -5.63 -12.88
CA ALA A 237 9.56 -4.74 -12.72
C ALA A 237 9.23 -3.29 -13.14
N SER A 238 8.38 -3.10 -14.15
CA SER A 238 7.93 -1.77 -14.56
C SER A 238 6.63 -1.83 -15.37
N ILE A 239 5.92 -0.71 -15.44
CA ILE A 239 4.77 -0.51 -16.32
C ILE A 239 4.68 0.96 -16.75
N THR A 240 4.23 1.21 -17.99
CA THR A 240 3.93 2.55 -18.47
C THR A 240 2.42 2.78 -18.47
N ILE A 241 1.96 3.77 -17.70
CA ILE A 241 0.56 4.19 -17.60
C ILE A 241 0.50 5.66 -18.04
N GLU A 242 -0.28 5.95 -19.08
CA GLU A 242 -0.48 7.31 -19.61
C GLU A 242 0.84 8.07 -19.93
N GLY A 243 1.86 7.34 -20.38
CA GLY A 243 3.17 7.90 -20.72
C GLY A 243 4.13 8.07 -19.53
N VAL A 244 3.70 7.77 -18.31
CA VAL A 244 4.55 7.75 -17.11
C VAL A 244 4.99 6.31 -16.83
N THR A 245 6.29 6.09 -16.65
CA THR A 245 6.84 4.77 -16.31
C THR A 245 6.98 4.64 -14.79
N TYR A 246 6.31 3.66 -14.23
CA TYR A 246 6.42 3.25 -12.83
C TYR A 246 7.33 2.03 -12.75
N THR A 247 8.30 2.06 -11.84
CA THR A 247 9.32 1.02 -11.69
C THR A 247 9.28 0.49 -10.26
N ALA A 248 9.30 -0.84 -10.11
CA ALA A 248 9.42 -1.45 -8.79
C ALA A 248 10.76 -1.04 -8.14
N PRO A 249 10.79 -0.79 -6.82
CA PRO A 249 12.04 -0.55 -6.13
C PRO A 249 12.97 -1.78 -6.23
N THR A 250 14.28 -1.57 -6.17
CA THR A 250 15.26 -2.67 -6.14
C THR A 250 15.43 -3.28 -4.74
N THR A 251 14.73 -2.72 -3.75
CA THR A 251 14.68 -3.23 -2.37
C THR A 251 13.25 -3.65 -2.04
N ASP A 252 13.11 -4.49 -1.03
CA ASP A 252 11.88 -4.74 -0.29
C ASP A 252 11.89 -3.95 1.03
N ILE A 253 10.91 -4.17 1.91
CA ILE A 253 10.78 -3.47 3.19
C ILE A 253 11.97 -3.62 4.13
N THR A 254 12.82 -4.64 3.95
CA THR A 254 14.04 -4.76 4.76
C THR A 254 15.05 -3.65 4.48
N GLY A 255 14.88 -2.93 3.36
CA GLY A 255 15.78 -1.86 2.91
C GLY A 255 17.14 -2.38 2.43
N VAL A 256 17.31 -3.71 2.31
CA VAL A 256 18.54 -4.31 1.82
C VAL A 256 18.67 -4.05 0.31
N PRO A 257 19.79 -3.49 -0.19
CA PRO A 257 20.01 -3.30 -1.62
C PRO A 257 19.87 -4.59 -2.43
N ASP A 258 19.27 -4.48 -3.61
CA ASP A 258 19.05 -5.57 -4.56
C ASP A 258 18.30 -6.78 -3.98
N SER A 259 17.48 -6.57 -2.93
CA SER A 259 16.61 -7.60 -2.38
C SER A 259 15.38 -7.88 -3.23
N ARG A 260 15.11 -7.08 -4.27
CA ARG A 260 13.99 -7.25 -5.21
C ARG A 260 14.45 -7.13 -6.68
N PRO A 261 14.11 -8.10 -7.56
CA PRO A 261 13.44 -9.35 -7.25
C PRO A 261 14.38 -10.37 -6.59
N SER A 262 13.83 -11.37 -5.91
CA SER A 262 14.60 -12.44 -5.26
C SER A 262 14.13 -13.83 -5.73
N PRO A 263 15.01 -14.68 -6.28
CA PRO A 263 16.41 -14.43 -6.65
C PRO A 263 16.57 -13.39 -7.76
N ALA A 264 17.76 -12.79 -7.90
CA ALA A 264 18.02 -11.81 -8.95
C ALA A 264 17.71 -12.37 -10.36
N GLY A 265 16.99 -11.59 -11.17
CA GLY A 265 16.56 -11.96 -12.53
C GLY A 265 15.18 -12.62 -12.63
N THR A 266 14.46 -12.78 -11.51
CA THR A 266 13.07 -13.24 -11.50
C THR A 266 12.08 -12.07 -11.60
N ILE A 267 10.78 -12.36 -11.43
CA ILE A 267 9.74 -11.32 -11.36
C ILE A 267 9.59 -10.88 -9.90
N PRO A 268 9.42 -9.57 -9.62
CA PRO A 268 9.10 -9.08 -8.28
C PRO A 268 7.83 -9.70 -7.70
N ASP A 269 7.81 -9.89 -6.39
CA ASP A 269 6.60 -10.28 -5.67
C ASP A 269 5.61 -9.13 -5.54
N MET A 270 4.33 -9.45 -5.35
CA MET A 270 3.37 -8.47 -4.85
C MET A 270 3.54 -8.27 -3.34
N GLY A 271 3.34 -7.04 -2.86
CA GLY A 271 3.43 -6.68 -1.45
C GLY A 271 4.78 -6.12 -1.03
N ALA A 272 4.90 -5.83 0.27
CA ALA A 272 6.07 -5.15 0.85
C ALA A 272 7.32 -6.01 0.97
N TYR A 273 7.16 -7.32 1.12
CA TYR A 273 8.25 -8.28 1.19
C TYR A 273 8.54 -8.90 -0.17
N GLU A 274 9.79 -9.33 -0.35
CA GLU A 274 10.20 -10.21 -1.42
C GLU A 274 10.57 -11.58 -0.83
N ASN A 275 10.15 -12.67 -1.48
CA ASN A 275 10.44 -14.04 -1.09
C ASN A 275 11.57 -14.62 -1.97
N SER A 276 12.45 -15.43 -1.39
CA SER A 276 13.57 -16.05 -2.09
C SER A 276 13.18 -17.16 -3.08
N ASN A 277 11.91 -17.54 -3.15
CA ASN A 277 11.39 -18.55 -4.08
C ASN A 277 10.83 -17.95 -5.37
N GLY A 278 11.17 -16.69 -5.68
CA GLY A 278 10.78 -16.07 -6.94
C GLY A 278 11.17 -16.92 -8.16
N VAL A 279 10.35 -16.82 -9.19
CA VAL A 279 10.49 -17.53 -10.46
C VAL A 279 10.55 -16.53 -11.61
N ALA A 280 11.37 -16.84 -12.62
CA ALA A 280 11.43 -16.03 -13.84
C ALA A 280 10.12 -16.14 -14.63
N SER A 281 9.85 -15.14 -15.47
CA SER A 281 8.77 -15.23 -16.45
C SER A 281 8.95 -16.48 -17.30
N TYR A 282 7.93 -17.33 -17.33
CA TYR A 282 7.96 -18.54 -18.15
C TYR A 282 8.06 -18.14 -19.64
N SER A 283 9.15 -18.53 -20.29
CA SER A 283 9.41 -18.26 -21.70
C SER A 283 9.39 -19.52 -22.58
N GLY A 284 8.85 -20.64 -22.07
CA GLY A 284 8.77 -21.92 -22.77
C GLY A 284 7.40 -22.19 -23.41
N ASP A 285 7.20 -23.41 -23.88
CA ASP A 285 5.93 -23.86 -24.46
C ASP A 285 4.86 -24.11 -23.37
N THR A 286 3.79 -23.31 -23.36
CA THR A 286 2.64 -23.56 -22.48
C THR A 286 1.86 -24.78 -22.98
N TYR A 287 1.94 -25.88 -22.23
CA TYR A 287 1.13 -27.06 -22.47
C TYR A 287 -0.20 -26.95 -21.71
N TYR A 288 -1.31 -26.84 -22.43
CA TYR A 288 -2.64 -26.95 -21.84
C TYR A 288 -2.87 -28.40 -21.42
N VAL A 289 -3.66 -28.63 -20.36
CA VAL A 289 -4.11 -29.98 -20.00
C VAL A 289 -5.64 -30.05 -20.03
N SER A 290 -6.23 -30.96 -20.81
CA SER A 290 -7.69 -31.08 -20.93
C SER A 290 -8.25 -32.22 -20.08
N ALA A 291 -9.08 -31.88 -19.09
CA ALA A 291 -9.81 -32.86 -18.29
C ALA A 291 -10.92 -33.62 -19.06
N SER A 292 -11.18 -33.28 -20.34
CA SER A 292 -12.23 -33.89 -21.16
C SER A 292 -11.76 -35.06 -22.03
N SER A 293 -10.46 -35.38 -22.04
CA SER A 293 -9.88 -36.45 -22.85
C SER A 293 -9.03 -37.41 -22.03
N ASN A 294 -9.09 -38.70 -22.33
CA ASN A 294 -8.28 -39.74 -21.67
C ASN A 294 -6.85 -39.82 -22.22
N TYR A 295 -6.51 -38.99 -23.22
CA TYR A 295 -5.16 -38.83 -23.73
C TYR A 295 -4.98 -37.40 -24.26
N GLY A 296 -3.79 -36.87 -24.08
CA GLY A 296 -3.36 -35.59 -24.65
C GLY A 296 -2.16 -35.81 -25.57
N ASN A 297 -2.11 -35.11 -26.69
CA ASN A 297 -1.02 -35.21 -27.67
C ASN A 297 -0.39 -33.85 -27.99
N GLY A 298 -0.71 -32.82 -27.21
CA GLY A 298 -0.18 -31.47 -27.39
C GLY A 298 -0.75 -30.70 -28.59
N SER A 299 -1.84 -31.17 -29.22
CA SER A 299 -2.52 -30.42 -30.28
C SER A 299 -3.52 -29.40 -29.72
N SER A 300 -3.92 -28.40 -30.52
CA SER A 300 -4.96 -27.43 -30.11
C SER A 300 -6.32 -28.06 -29.84
N THR A 301 -6.56 -29.27 -30.37
CA THR A 301 -7.79 -30.05 -30.16
C THR A 301 -7.66 -31.02 -28.99
N TYR A 302 -6.45 -31.53 -28.71
CA TYR A 302 -6.14 -32.43 -27.60
C TYR A 302 -4.85 -31.98 -26.92
N PRO A 303 -4.91 -30.89 -26.16
CA PRO A 303 -3.80 -30.53 -25.29
C PRO A 303 -3.60 -31.62 -24.22
N PHE A 304 -2.47 -31.62 -23.53
CA PHE A 304 -1.99 -32.72 -22.68
C PHE A 304 -2.98 -33.20 -21.61
#